data_AF-M2S380-F1
#
_entry.id   AF-M2S380-F1
#
_cell.length_a   1.000
_cell.length_b   1.000
_cell.length_c   1.000
_cell.angle_alpha   90.00
_cell.angle_beta   90.00
_cell.angle_gamma   90.00
#
_symmetry.space_group_name_H-M   'P 1'
#
loop_
_entity.id
_entity.type
_entity.pdbx_description
1 polymer ?
#
loop_
_entity_poly.entity_id
_entity_poly.type
_entity_poly.pdbx_seq_one_letter_code
_entity_poly.pdbx_strand_id
1 'polypeptide(L)'
;MAVWKESSKRVEIITNRQGKETTPSVVAFTDKQRLIGEEAINCTGTIVFDVKRLIGRKYNDPELQKDLKYITYSIKDNGKNEPIIEVPYMSVLSVF
;
A
#
# COMPACT_ATOMS: atom_id res chain seq x y z
N MET A 1 -12.06 -9.33 -3.87
CA MET A 1 -11.45 -10.60 -4.36
C MET A 1 -12.51 -11.38 -5.11
N ALA A 2 -12.18 -12.33 -5.98
CA ALA A 2 -13.18 -13.13 -6.67
C ALA A 2 -12.74 -14.59 -6.80
N VAL A 3 -13.70 -15.49 -6.80
CA VAL A 3 -13.49 -16.93 -6.98
C VAL A 3 -14.46 -17.47 -8.02
N TRP A 4 -14.01 -18.43 -8.81
CA TRP A 4 -14.89 -19.18 -9.71
C TRP A 4 -15.64 -20.25 -8.91
N LYS A 5 -16.98 -20.23 -8.93
CA LYS A 5 -17.80 -21.29 -8.34
C LYS A 5 -18.34 -22.22 -9.43
N GLU A 6 -17.88 -23.46 -9.39
CA GLU A 6 -18.30 -24.49 -10.34
C GLU A 6 -19.80 -24.83 -10.20
N SER A 7 -20.33 -24.87 -8.97
CA SER A 7 -21.73 -25.21 -8.69
C SER A 7 -22.75 -24.27 -9.34
N SER A 8 -22.38 -23.00 -9.51
CA SER A 8 -23.21 -21.95 -10.10
C SER A 8 -22.69 -21.46 -11.45
N LYS A 9 -21.62 -22.10 -11.97
CA LYS A 9 -20.91 -21.76 -13.23
C LYS A 9 -20.71 -20.26 -13.43
N ARG A 10 -20.30 -19.56 -12.37
CA ARG A 10 -20.10 -18.10 -12.38
C ARG A 10 -18.99 -17.64 -11.46
N VAL A 11 -18.49 -16.44 -11.73
CA VAL A 11 -17.61 -15.71 -10.82
C VAL A 11 -18.43 -15.19 -9.64
N GLU A 12 -17.93 -15.41 -8.43
CA GLU A 12 -18.49 -14.85 -7.19
C GLU A 12 -17.50 -13.88 -6.57
N ILE A 13 -17.98 -12.69 -6.25
CA ILE A 13 -17.19 -11.67 -5.57
C ILE A 13 -17.17 -11.97 -4.08
N ILE A 14 -15.96 -12.04 -3.51
CA ILE A 14 -15.75 -12.22 -2.08
C ILE A 14 -15.66 -10.84 -1.45
N THR A 15 -16.59 -10.56 -0.55
CA THR A 15 -16.61 -9.34 0.25
C THR A 15 -15.56 -9.38 1.36
N ASN A 16 -15.02 -8.22 1.72
CA ASN A 16 -14.14 -8.06 2.87
C ASN A 16 -14.91 -8.23 4.19
N ARG A 17 -14.21 -8.13 5.32
CA ARG A 17 -14.80 -8.24 6.68
C ARG A 17 -15.89 -7.21 6.96
N GLN A 18 -15.94 -6.12 6.22
CA GLN A 18 -16.95 -5.06 6.33
C GLN A 18 -18.11 -5.22 5.33
N GLY A 19 -18.15 -6.31 4.56
CA GLY A 19 -19.19 -6.56 3.56
C GLY A 19 -19.01 -5.79 2.24
N LYS A 20 -17.87 -5.16 2.00
CA LYS A 20 -17.57 -4.46 0.74
C LYS A 20 -16.90 -5.40 -0.26
N GLU A 21 -17.24 -5.27 -1.53
CA GLU A 21 -16.68 -6.06 -2.64
C GLU A 21 -15.23 -5.71 -2.97
N THR A 22 -14.81 -4.49 -2.61
CA THR A 22 -13.47 -3.96 -2.83
C THR A 22 -12.78 -3.68 -1.50
N THR A 23 -11.45 -3.73 -1.51
CA THR A 23 -10.61 -3.36 -0.37
C THR A 23 -9.57 -2.36 -0.86
N PRO A 24 -9.48 -1.17 -0.25
CA PRO A 24 -8.49 -0.17 -0.60
C PRO A 24 -7.06 -0.72 -0.53
N SER A 25 -6.22 -0.36 -1.49
CA SER A 25 -4.79 -0.71 -1.48
C SER A 25 -4.00 0.27 -0.62
N VAL A 26 -4.34 0.33 0.67
CA VAL A 26 -3.76 1.27 1.64
C VAL A 26 -3.28 0.50 2.87
N VAL A 27 -2.13 0.89 3.40
CA VAL A 27 -1.53 0.33 4.61
C VAL A 27 -1.19 1.48 5.55
N ALA A 28 -1.52 1.36 6.83
CA ALA A 28 -1.13 2.35 7.84
C ALA A 28 -0.20 1.69 8.86
N PHE A 29 0.89 2.38 9.18
CA PHE A 29 1.85 1.98 10.19
C PHE A 29 1.63 2.81 11.46
N THR A 30 1.47 2.10 12.57
CA THR A 30 1.37 2.69 13.90
C THR A 30 2.48 2.15 14.79
N ASP A 31 2.63 2.69 15.99
CA ASP A 31 3.62 2.19 16.96
C ASP A 31 3.34 0.76 17.45
N LYS A 32 2.13 0.24 17.24
CA LYS A 32 1.72 -1.07 17.77
C LYS A 32 1.51 -2.11 16.68
N GLN A 33 0.94 -1.70 15.55
CA GLN A 33 0.51 -2.63 14.52
C GLN A 33 0.43 -1.98 13.15
N ARG A 34 0.37 -2.83 12.13
CA ARG A 34 0.11 -2.46 10.75
C ARG A 34 -1.35 -2.73 10.41
N LEU A 35 -2.06 -1.69 9.96
CA LEU A 35 -3.45 -1.77 9.51
C LEU A 35 -3.50 -1.82 7.99
N ILE A 36 -4.52 -2.48 7.44
CA ILE A 36 -4.65 -2.71 5.98
C ILE A 36 -6.10 -2.41 5.56
N GLY A 37 -6.27 -1.85 4.36
CA GLY A 37 -7.58 -1.62 3.77
C GLY A 37 -8.32 -0.47 4.45
N GLU A 38 -9.60 -0.65 4.73
CA GLU A 38 -10.43 0.39 5.32
C GLU A 38 -9.96 0.85 6.71
N GLU A 39 -9.40 -0.06 7.52
CA GLU A 39 -8.86 0.31 8.84
C GLU A 39 -7.65 1.24 8.74
N ALA A 40 -6.89 1.15 7.63
CA ALA A 40 -5.75 2.02 7.39
C ALA A 40 -6.15 3.45 7.02
N ILE A 41 -7.27 3.63 6.30
CA ILE A 41 -7.71 4.96 5.83
C ILE A 41 -8.07 5.88 7.00
N ASN A 42 -8.69 5.33 8.05
CA ASN A 42 -9.14 6.12 9.20
C ASN A 42 -8.08 6.21 10.31
N CYS A 43 -6.85 5.78 10.03
CA CYS A 43 -5.78 5.77 11.01
C CYS A 43 -5.09 7.14 11.10
N THR A 44 -4.54 7.47 12.27
CA THR A 44 -3.70 8.67 12.48
C THR A 44 -2.20 8.38 12.30
N GLY A 45 -1.82 7.14 11.99
CA GLY A 45 -0.43 6.74 11.75
C GLY A 45 0.10 7.13 10.37
N THR A 46 1.28 6.63 10.00
CA THR A 46 1.84 6.84 8.67
C THR A 46 1.08 6.01 7.64
N ILE A 47 0.34 6.67 6.75
CA ILE A 47 -0.46 6.03 5.71
C ILE A 47 0.36 5.91 4.42
N VAL A 48 0.47 4.69 3.91
CA VAL A 48 1.14 4.34 2.65
C VAL A 48 0.09 3.91 1.64
N PHE A 49 0.07 4.56 0.48
CA PHE A 49 -0.86 4.34 -0.62
C PHE A 49 -0.14 4.49 -1.98
N ASP A 50 -0.78 4.09 -3.08
CA ASP A 50 -0.22 4.22 -4.44
C ASP A 50 1.12 3.51 -4.70
N VAL A 51 1.53 2.57 -3.84
CA VAL A 51 2.76 1.76 -4.00
C VAL A 51 2.84 1.07 -5.36
N LYS A 52 1.69 0.73 -5.98
CA LYS A 52 1.64 0.16 -7.34
C LYS A 52 2.32 1.02 -8.39
N ARG A 53 2.44 2.33 -8.17
CA ARG A 53 3.18 3.25 -9.06
C ARG A 53 4.69 3.12 -8.92
N LEU A 54 5.18 2.66 -7.77
CA LEU A 54 6.60 2.50 -7.47
C LEU A 54 7.16 1.19 -8.00
N ILE A 55 6.33 0.14 -8.02
CA ILE A 55 6.75 -1.21 -8.41
C ILE A 55 7.30 -1.22 -9.84
N GLY A 56 8.55 -1.66 -9.99
CA GLY A 56 9.23 -1.78 -11.29
C GLY A 56 9.74 -0.47 -11.88
N ARG A 57 9.59 0.66 -11.17
CA ARG A 57 10.18 1.94 -11.58
C ARG A 57 11.57 2.12 -10.97
N LYS A 58 12.40 2.93 -11.64
CA LYS A 58 13.68 3.38 -11.10
C LYS A 58 13.47 4.63 -10.25
N TYR A 59 14.25 4.81 -9.20
CA TYR A 59 14.14 5.97 -8.30
C TYR A 59 14.27 7.31 -9.07
N ASN A 60 15.21 7.37 -10.01
CA ASN A 60 15.47 8.56 -10.83
C ASN A 60 14.50 8.76 -12.01
N ASP A 61 13.42 7.99 -12.10
CA ASP A 61 12.43 8.16 -13.16
C ASP A 61 11.73 9.54 -13.04
N PRO A 62 11.65 10.34 -14.13
CA PRO A 62 11.05 11.68 -14.09
C PRO A 62 9.58 11.70 -13.68
N GLU A 63 8.81 10.66 -14.01
CA GLU A 63 7.42 10.55 -13.56
C GLU A 63 7.36 10.22 -12.08
N LEU A 64 8.21 9.30 -11.61
CA LEU A 64 8.29 8.98 -10.18
C LEU A 64 8.65 10.23 -9.37
N GLN A 65 9.63 11.02 -9.81
CA GLN A 65 10.03 12.27 -9.13
C GLN A 65 8.91 13.32 -9.08
N LYS A 66 7.94 13.28 -10.00
CA LYS A 66 6.73 14.10 -9.91
C LYS A 66 5.76 13.56 -8.88
N ASP A 67 5.54 12.24 -8.87
CA ASP A 67 4.66 11.57 -7.90
C ASP A 67 5.15 11.76 -6.47
N LEU A 68 6.47 11.71 -6.24
CA LEU A 68 7.10 11.94 -4.93
C LEU A 68 6.70 13.28 -4.28
N LYS A 69 6.30 14.29 -5.07
CA LYS A 69 5.87 15.60 -4.55
C LYS A 69 4.50 15.58 -3.90
N TYR A 70 3.67 14.60 -4.25
CA TYR A 70 2.31 14.45 -3.73
C TYR A 70 2.21 13.37 -2.66
N ILE A 71 3.26 12.56 -2.51
CA ILE A 71 3.34 11.49 -1.54
C ILE A 71 3.70 12.06 -0.16
N THR A 72 3.02 11.59 0.88
CA THR A 72 3.16 12.09 2.27
C THR A 72 4.14 11.27 3.12
N TYR A 73 4.69 10.18 2.58
CA TYR A 73 5.62 9.27 3.26
C TYR A 73 6.99 9.27 2.56
N SER A 74 8.03 8.81 3.26
CA SER A 74 9.39 8.86 2.72
C SER A 74 9.64 7.73 1.72
N ILE A 75 10.21 8.08 0.57
CA ILE A 75 10.71 7.14 -0.42
C ILE A 75 12.18 7.50 -0.69
N LYS A 76 13.06 6.50 -0.66
CA LYS A 76 14.50 6.65 -0.86
C LYS A 76 15.01 5.71 -1.94
N ASP A 77 16.22 5.97 -2.43
CA ASP A 77 16.95 5.01 -3.26
C ASP A 77 17.66 4.00 -2.34
N ASN A 78 17.57 2.71 -2.68
CA ASN A 78 18.33 1.65 -2.00
C ASN A 78 19.81 1.56 -2.43
N GLY A 79 20.28 2.50 -3.26
CA GLY A 79 21.63 2.56 -3.80
C GLY A 79 21.79 1.80 -5.14
N LYS A 80 20.71 1.19 -5.63
CA LYS A 80 20.65 0.53 -6.96
C LYS A 80 19.66 1.21 -7.90
N ASN A 81 19.27 2.45 -7.59
CA ASN A 81 18.26 3.22 -8.31
C ASN A 81 16.87 2.55 -8.24
N GLU A 82 16.54 1.95 -7.11
CA GLU A 82 15.22 1.34 -6.85
C GLU A 82 14.56 2.06 -5.67
N PRO A 83 13.29 2.50 -5.81
CA PRO A 83 12.58 3.18 -4.74
C PRO A 83 12.19 2.21 -3.63
N ILE A 84 12.56 2.57 -2.39
CA ILE A 84 12.19 1.88 -1.15
C ILE A 84 11.40 2.83 -0.26
N ILE A 85 10.42 2.30 0.48
CA ILE A 85 9.54 3.08 1.35
C ILE A 85 10.11 3.05 2.76
N GLU A 86 10.27 4.20 3.39
CA GLU A 86 10.74 4.33 4.76
C GLU A 86 9.63 4.89 5.66
N VAL A 87 9.26 4.16 6.70
CA VAL A 87 8.20 4.53 7.64
C VAL A 87 8.57 4.20 9.09
N PRO A 88 8.16 5.03 10.06
CA PRO A 88 8.26 4.67 11.47
C PRO A 88 7.27 3.55 11.79
N TYR A 89 7.78 2.45 12.34
CA TYR A 89 6.98 1.31 12.76
C TYR A 89 7.55 0.71 14.05
N MET A 90 6.69 0.52 15.06
CA MET A 90 7.11 0.00 16.36
C MET A 90 8.29 0.77 16.99
N SER A 91 8.24 2.10 16.89
CA SER A 91 9.30 3.01 17.37
C SER A 91 10.68 2.81 16.71
N VAL A 92 10.73 2.12 15.57
CA VAL A 92 11.94 1.93 14.75
C VAL A 92 11.68 2.39 13.33
N LEU A 93 12.66 3.02 12.70
CA LEU A 93 12.60 3.38 11.29
C LEU A 93 12.72 2.09 10.45
N SER A 94 11.64 1.70 9.79
CA SER A 94 11.57 0.48 8.99
C SER A 94 11.57 0.82 7.50
N VAL A 95 12.26 0.00 6.71
CA VAL A 95 12.36 0.13 5.25
C VAL A 95 11.65 -1.06 4.61
N PHE A 96 10.83 -0.79 3.60
CA PHE A 96 10.03 -1.76 2.85
C PHE A 96 10.23 -1.63 1.34
#